data_AF-A0A329TWX4-F1
#
_entry.id   AF-A0A329TWX4-F1
#
_cell.length_a   1.000
_cell.length_b   1.000
_cell.length_c   1.000
_cell.angle_alpha   90.00
_cell.angle_beta   90.00
_cell.angle_gamma   90.00
#
_symmetry.space_group_name_H-M   'P 1'
#
loop_
_entity.id
_entity.type
_entity.pdbx_description
1 polymer ?
#
loop_
_entity_poly.entity_id
_entity_poly.type
_entity_poly.pdbx_seq_one_letter_code
_entity_poly.pdbx_strand_id
1 'polypeptide(L)'
;MSKKCYRFFGGLLNAQANWLNQMSQKGYRLVRTGRMLYEFEKCNPDEVTYCVEFIGEKSKDNATDYANFLEDMGYKVFFKNINLNYSVGKVRLRPWAEMGG
;
A
#
# COMPACT_ATOMS: atom_id res chain seq x y z
N MET A 1 -19.10 4.00 -10.21
CA MET A 1 -19.28 3.16 -9.00
C MET A 1 -17.92 2.84 -8.41
N SER A 2 -17.73 3.03 -7.11
CA SER A 2 -16.51 2.61 -6.40
C SER A 2 -16.66 1.25 -5.73
N LYS A 3 -15.60 0.44 -5.71
CA LYS A 3 -15.53 -0.87 -5.05
C LYS A 3 -14.60 -0.76 -3.85
N LYS A 4 -15.08 -1.16 -2.67
CA LYS A 4 -14.27 -1.21 -1.44
C LYS A 4 -13.92 -2.65 -1.10
N CYS A 5 -12.65 -2.90 -0.79
CA CYS A 5 -12.10 -4.18 -0.37
C CYS A 5 -11.35 -3.99 0.95
N TYR A 6 -11.48 -4.93 1.89
CA TYR A 6 -10.70 -4.95 3.13
C TYR A 6 -9.79 -6.16 3.12
N ARG A 7 -8.47 -5.94 3.11
CA ARG A 7 -7.48 -7.02 3.07
C ARG A 7 -6.20 -6.63 3.79
N PHE A 8 -5.63 -7.56 4.53
CA PHE A 8 -4.33 -7.41 5.20
C PHE A 8 -3.35 -8.45 4.65
N PHE A 9 -2.14 -8.00 4.31
CA PHE A 9 -1.11 -8.85 3.69
C PHE A 9 0.06 -9.16 4.64
N GLY A 10 0.08 -8.61 5.85
CA GLY A 10 1.08 -8.96 6.87
C GLY A 10 2.54 -8.73 6.48
N GLY A 11 2.82 -7.85 5.50
CA GLY A 11 4.16 -7.61 4.97
C GLY A 11 4.55 -8.46 3.75
N LEU A 12 3.65 -9.33 3.26
CA LEU A 12 3.86 -10.07 2.00
C LEU A 12 3.66 -9.15 0.78
N LEU A 13 4.71 -8.38 0.44
CA LEU A 13 4.67 -7.36 -0.62
C LEU A 13 4.28 -7.95 -1.98
N ASN A 14 4.87 -9.09 -2.37
CA ASN A 14 4.57 -9.76 -3.63
C ASN A 14 3.10 -10.22 -3.70
N ALA A 15 2.55 -10.71 -2.60
CA ALA A 15 1.14 -11.12 -2.56
C ALA A 15 0.21 -9.90 -2.70
N GLN A 16 0.59 -8.77 -2.12
CA GLN A 16 -0.14 -7.51 -2.27
C GLN A 16 -0.09 -7.00 -3.72
N ALA A 17 1.10 -6.95 -4.33
CA ALA A 17 1.28 -6.50 -5.72
C ALA A 17 0.51 -7.39 -6.70
N ASN A 18 0.63 -8.72 -6.57
CA ASN A 18 -0.08 -9.67 -7.42
C ASN A 18 -1.61 -9.50 -7.31
N TRP A 19 -2.12 -9.30 -6.11
CA TRP A 19 -3.56 -9.06 -5.92
C TRP A 19 -4.01 -7.72 -6.52
N LEU A 20 -3.23 -6.65 -6.38
CA LEU A 20 -3.54 -5.36 -7.00
C LEU A 20 -3.54 -5.47 -8.53
N ASN A 21 -2.59 -6.20 -9.12
CA ASN A 21 -2.55 -6.43 -10.57
C ASN A 21 -3.73 -7.31 -11.06
N GLN A 22 -4.17 -8.29 -10.28
CA GLN A 22 -5.42 -9.02 -10.55
C GLN A 22 -6.67 -8.11 -10.48
N MET A 23 -6.64 -7.05 -9.68
CA MET A 23 -7.72 -6.05 -9.68
C MET A 23 -7.66 -5.20 -10.96
N SER A 24 -6.47 -4.82 -11.42
CA SER A 24 -6.30 -4.12 -12.70
C SER A 24 -6.83 -4.94 -13.90
N GLN A 25 -6.48 -6.22 -13.97
CA GLN A 25 -7.00 -7.17 -14.98
C GLN A 25 -8.53 -7.22 -15.02
N LYS A 26 -9.18 -6.94 -13.89
CA LYS A 26 -10.64 -6.91 -13.77
C LYS A 26 -11.25 -5.54 -14.06
N GLY A 27 -10.45 -4.57 -14.49
CA GLY A 27 -10.87 -3.19 -14.77
C GLY A 27 -11.08 -2.36 -13.50
N TYR A 28 -10.21 -2.50 -12.51
CA TYR A 28 -10.25 -1.70 -11.28
C TYR A 28 -8.97 -0.90 -11.03
N ARG A 29 -9.12 0.43 -10.96
CA ARG A 29 -8.06 1.37 -10.62
C ARG A 29 -8.15 1.81 -9.17
N LEU A 30 -7.05 1.73 -8.42
CA LEU A 30 -6.97 2.11 -7.02
C LEU A 30 -7.00 3.64 -6.91
N VAL A 31 -7.90 4.15 -6.08
CA VAL A 31 -8.05 5.59 -5.83
C VAL A 31 -7.68 5.98 -4.41
N ARG A 32 -7.78 5.03 -3.47
CA ARG A 32 -7.44 5.24 -2.07
C ARG A 32 -7.04 3.94 -1.40
N THR A 33 -6.09 4.01 -0.49
CA THR A 33 -5.70 2.90 0.38
C THR A 33 -5.63 3.36 1.83
N GLY A 34 -5.86 2.43 2.76
CA GLY A 34 -5.64 2.59 4.19
C GLY A 34 -4.93 1.35 4.74
N ARG A 35 -4.95 1.14 6.06
CA ARG A 35 -4.30 -0.03 6.68
C ARG A 35 -4.80 -1.36 6.10
N MET A 36 -6.12 -1.51 6.00
CA MET A 36 -6.76 -2.68 5.35
C MET A 36 -7.65 -2.30 4.17
N LEU A 37 -8.11 -1.05 4.10
CA LEU A 37 -9.01 -0.58 3.06
C LEU A 37 -8.27 -0.40 1.73
N TYR A 38 -8.88 -0.84 0.65
CA TYR A 38 -8.56 -0.48 -0.72
C TYR A 38 -9.86 -0.07 -1.40
N GLU A 39 -9.86 1.13 -1.98
CA GLU A 39 -10.98 1.66 -2.73
C GLU A 39 -10.58 1.83 -4.18
N PHE A 40 -11.40 1.27 -5.06
CA PHE A 40 -11.19 1.24 -6.49
C PHE A 40 -12.32 1.94 -7.23
N GLU A 41 -12.02 2.44 -8.40
CA GLU A 41 -12.99 2.83 -9.42
C GLU A 41 -12.89 1.90 -10.63
N LYS A 42 -13.90 1.95 -11.51
CA LYS A 42 -13.88 1.20 -12.77
C LYS A 42 -12.93 1.87 -13.75
N CYS A 43 -12.10 1.06 -14.41
CA CYS A 43 -11.22 1.44 -15.51
C CYS A 43 -11.24 0.35 -16.59
N ASN A 44 -10.49 0.53 -17.67
CA ASN A 44 -10.30 -0.55 -18.62
C ASN A 44 -9.45 -1.67 -18.01
N PRO A 45 -9.70 -2.95 -18.35
CA PRO A 45 -8.82 -4.05 -17.97
C PRO A 45 -7.37 -3.76 -18.36
N ASP A 46 -6.44 -4.01 -17.45
CA ASP A 46 -5.00 -3.85 -17.65
C ASP A 46 -4.53 -2.41 -17.97
N GLU A 47 -5.36 -1.40 -17.70
CA GLU A 47 -5.00 0.01 -17.91
C GLU A 47 -3.87 0.48 -16.98
N VAL A 48 -3.72 -0.16 -15.81
CA VAL A 48 -2.72 0.22 -14.80
C VAL A 48 -1.92 -0.99 -14.29
N THR A 49 -0.68 -0.77 -13.90
CA THR A 49 0.15 -1.78 -13.22
C THR A 49 0.57 -1.24 -11.86
N TYR A 50 0.51 -2.10 -10.85
CA TYR A 50 0.86 -1.76 -9.48
C TYR A 50 2.19 -2.39 -9.09
N CYS A 51 3.06 -1.55 -8.53
CA CYS A 51 4.26 -1.95 -7.81
C CYS A 51 4.05 -1.69 -6.31
N VAL A 52 4.62 -2.55 -5.47
CA VAL A 52 4.56 -2.39 -4.01
C VAL A 52 5.97 -2.47 -3.46
N GLU A 53 6.43 -1.39 -2.86
CA GLU A 53 7.77 -1.29 -2.28
C GLU A 53 7.69 -1.02 -0.78
N PHE A 54 8.65 -1.58 -0.05
CA PHE A 54 8.82 -1.29 1.36
C PHE A 54 9.85 -0.19 1.55
N ILE A 55 9.44 0.89 2.20
CA ILE A 55 10.26 2.09 2.45
C ILE A 55 10.52 2.32 3.94
N GLY A 56 10.29 1.31 4.80
CA GLY A 56 10.41 1.46 6.24
C GLY A 56 11.83 1.71 6.75
N GLU A 57 12.85 1.40 5.94
CA GLU A 57 14.27 1.66 6.24
C GLU A 57 14.71 3.08 5.88
N LYS A 58 13.89 3.85 5.15
CA LYS A 58 14.19 5.24 4.81
C LYS A 58 13.74 6.15 5.95
N SER A 59 14.53 7.19 6.24
CA SER A 59 14.06 8.29 7.07
C SER A 59 12.80 8.92 6.47
N LYS A 60 12.00 9.59 7.30
CA LYS A 60 10.72 10.19 6.85
C LYS A 60 10.92 11.17 5.69
N ASP A 61 11.96 11.99 5.75
CA ASP A 61 12.27 12.96 4.69
C ASP A 61 12.70 12.24 3.40
N ASN A 62 13.54 11.20 3.51
CA ASN A 62 13.94 10.37 2.36
C ASN A 62 12.76 9.62 1.72
N ALA A 63 11.72 9.29 2.50
CA ALA A 63 10.52 8.64 1.97
C ALA A 63 9.65 9.60 1.15
N THR A 64 9.54 10.87 1.57
CA THR A 64 8.82 11.90 0.81
C THR A 64 9.56 12.24 -0.48
N ASP A 65 10.88 12.43 -0.42
CA ASP A 65 11.69 12.72 -1.63
C ASP A 65 11.61 11.58 -2.64
N TYR A 66 11.64 10.32 -2.18
CA TYR A 66 11.48 9.17 -3.05
C TYR A 66 10.10 9.11 -3.71
N ALA A 67 9.03 9.45 -2.97
CA ALA A 67 7.69 9.52 -3.54
C ALA A 67 7.58 10.64 -4.59
N ASN A 68 8.14 11.82 -4.31
CA ASN A 68 8.17 12.93 -5.28
C ASN A 68 8.89 12.51 -6.57
N PHE A 69 10.04 11.85 -6.45
CA PHE A 69 10.78 11.31 -7.60
C PHE A 69 9.93 10.35 -8.45
N LEU A 70 9.16 9.46 -7.81
CA LEU A 70 8.24 8.55 -8.52
C LEU A 70 7.10 9.34 -9.20
N GLU A 71 6.54 10.35 -8.54
CA GLU A 71 5.51 11.20 -9.13
C GLU A 71 6.02 12.01 -10.32
N ASP A 72 7.26 12.51 -10.26
CA ASP A 72 7.93 13.22 -11.36
C ASP A 72 8.14 12.32 -12.59
N MET A 73 8.33 11.01 -12.38
CA MET A 73 8.36 10.00 -13.46
C MET A 73 6.97 9.64 -14.01
N GLY A 74 5.89 10.17 -13.43
CA GLY A 74 4.52 9.94 -13.85
C GLY A 74 3.81 8.81 -13.10
N TYR A 75 4.39 8.26 -12.03
CA TYR A 75 3.68 7.30 -11.18
C TYR A 75 2.69 8.01 -10.26
N LYS A 76 1.61 7.32 -9.91
CA LYS A 76 0.75 7.74 -8.81
C LYS A 76 1.13 6.99 -7.55
N VAL A 77 1.58 7.71 -6.52
CA VAL A 77 2.09 7.10 -5.28
C VAL A 77 1.00 7.03 -4.21
N PHE A 78 0.98 5.94 -3.46
CA PHE A 78 0.10 5.77 -2.30
C PHE A 78 0.89 5.29 -1.10
N PHE A 79 0.85 6.05 0.00
CA PHE A 79 1.43 5.61 1.27
C PHE A 79 0.48 4.68 2.02
N LYS A 80 1.03 3.55 2.51
CA LYS A 80 0.29 2.58 3.31
C LYS A 80 1.14 2.16 4.51
N ASN A 81 0.54 2.21 5.70
CA ASN A 81 1.18 1.65 6.89
C ASN A 81 1.08 0.12 6.90
N ILE A 82 2.23 -0.56 6.99
CA ILE A 82 2.34 -2.02 7.08
C ILE A 82 1.82 -2.57 8.42
N ASN A 83 1.91 -1.78 9.49
CA ASN A 83 1.50 -2.18 10.83
C ASN A 83 -0.01 -1.99 11.01
N LEU A 84 -0.68 -3.03 11.50
CA LEU A 84 -2.09 -2.96 11.89
C LEU A 84 -2.27 -2.09 13.16
N ASN A 85 -1.22 -1.98 13.97
CA ASN A 85 -1.21 -1.37 15.31
C ASN A 85 -2.30 -1.97 16.21
N TYR A 86 -2.51 -3.28 16.12
CA TYR A 86 -3.44 -4.00 16.98
C TYR A 86 -2.79 -4.21 18.36
N SER A 87 -3.52 -3.85 19.41
CA SER A 87 -3.08 -3.99 20.80
C SER A 87 -4.17 -4.72 21.58
N VAL A 88 -3.80 -5.75 22.32
CA VAL A 88 -4.70 -6.44 23.27
C VAL A 88 -4.13 -6.20 24.67
N GLY A 89 -4.84 -5.43 25.49
CA GLY A 89 -4.33 -4.99 26.79
C GLY A 89 -3.06 -4.13 26.65
N LYS A 90 -2.02 -4.43 27.44
CA LYS A 90 -0.73 -3.70 27.42
C LYS A 90 0.26 -4.19 26.36
N VAL A 91 -0.08 -5.22 25.56
CA VAL A 91 0.83 -5.79 24.56
C VAL A 91 0.64 -5.08 23.22
N ARG A 92 1.74 -4.49 22.70
CA ARG A 92 1.80 -3.86 21.37
C ARG A 92 2.64 -4.72 20.43
N LEU A 93 2.03 -5.19 19.34
CA LEU A 93 2.73 -5.91 18.28
C LEU A 93 3.15 -4.93 17.18
N ARG A 94 4.46 -4.75 16.98
CA ARG A 94 5.06 -3.94 15.92
C ARG A 94 6.19 -4.72 15.24
N PRO A 95 5.88 -5.73 14.42
CA PRO A 95 6.89 -6.61 13.83
C PRO A 95 7.87 -5.89 12.89
N TRP A 96 7.53 -4.67 12.45
CA TRP A 96 8.28 -3.90 11.46
C TRP A 96 8.74 -2.53 11.98
N ALA A 97 8.84 -2.34 13.30
CA ALA A 97 9.38 -1.12 13.89
C ALA A 97 10.78 -1.38 14.47
N GLU A 98 11.68 -0.40 14.37
CA GLU A 98 13.00 -0.48 15.00
C GLU A 98 12.88 -0.64 16.52
N MET A 99 13.78 -1.43 17.13
CA MET A 99 13.89 -1.58 18.58
C MET A 99 14.49 -0.30 19.19
N GLY A 100 13.69 0.76 19.35
CA GLY A 100 14.20 1.99 19.99
C GLY A 100 13.34 3.25 19.87
N GLY A 101 12.06 3.16 19.52
CA GLY A 101 11.14 4.30 19.43
C GLY A 101 10.09 4.37 20.53
#